data_AF-A0A7Y7D684-F1
#
_entry.id   AF-A0A7Y7D684-F1
#
_cell.length_a   1.000
_cell.length_b   1.000
_cell.length_c   1.000
_cell.angle_alpha   90.00
_cell.angle_beta   90.00
_cell.angle_gamma   90.00
#
_symmetry.space_group_name_H-M   'P 1'
#
loop_
_entity.id
_entity.type
_entity.pdbx_description
1 polymer ?
#
loop_
_entity_poly.entity_id
_entity_poly.type
_entity_poly.pdbx_seq_one_letter_code
_entity_poly.pdbx_strand_id
1 'polypeptide(L)'
;MPGHAANLSLLFCEHPLAQRCAAATAAGFSRVEVQFPNPFKVLDAMGYSGVASLEYIPQQGTVGDLDWLEDLGTEKVEFSL
;
A
#
# COMPACT_ATOMS: atom_id res chain seq x y z
N MET A 1 8.36 2.40 18.99
CA MET A 1 9.09 1.16 18.66
C MET A 1 9.97 1.41 17.45
N PRO A 2 11.26 1.69 17.66
CA PRO A 2 12.21 1.81 16.55
C PRO A 2 12.25 0.51 15.72
N GLY A 3 12.22 0.64 14.39
CA GLY A 3 12.36 -0.49 13.46
C GLY A 3 11.11 -1.32 13.18
N HIS A 4 9.98 -1.10 13.86
CA HIS A 4 8.76 -1.90 13.68
C HIS A 4 7.60 -1.05 13.16
N ALA A 5 6.84 -1.60 12.19
CA ALA A 5 5.59 -1.01 11.71
C ALA A 5 4.39 -1.75 12.32
N ALA A 6 3.34 -1.01 12.69
CA ALA A 6 2.08 -1.63 13.10
C ALA A 6 1.29 -2.08 11.86
N ASN A 7 0.93 -3.36 11.79
CA ASN A 7 0.03 -3.86 10.75
C ASN A 7 -1.43 -3.56 11.13
N LEU A 8 -2.01 -2.52 10.51
CA LEU A 8 -3.35 -2.03 10.82
C LEU A 8 -4.47 -2.98 10.38
N SER A 9 -4.15 -3.99 9.58
CA SER A 9 -5.10 -5.05 9.18
C SER A 9 -5.29 -6.08 10.29
N LEU A 10 -4.34 -6.17 11.22
CA LEU A 10 -4.32 -7.14 12.33
C LEU A 10 -4.44 -6.48 13.71
N LEU A 11 -3.94 -5.26 13.87
CA LEU A 11 -3.94 -4.52 15.13
C LEU A 11 -4.98 -3.38 15.12
N PHE A 12 -5.43 -2.97 16.31
CA PHE A 12 -6.37 -1.86 16.52
C PHE A 12 -7.73 -2.07 15.84
N CYS A 13 -8.17 -3.32 15.73
CA CYS A 13 -9.42 -3.70 15.06
C CYS A 13 -10.69 -3.20 15.76
N GLU A 14 -10.58 -2.84 17.04
CA GLU A 14 -11.58 -2.15 17.84
C GLU A 14 -11.87 -0.71 17.36
N HIS A 15 -10.99 -0.14 16.53
CA HIS A 15 -11.17 1.18 15.92
C HIS A 15 -11.56 1.08 14.43
N PRO A 16 -12.37 2.03 13.91
CA PRO A 16 -12.53 2.24 12.47
C PRO A 16 -11.18 2.43 11.79
N LEU A 17 -11.00 1.93 10.55
CA LEU A 17 -9.70 1.95 9.84
C LEU A 17 -9.06 3.35 9.82
N ALA A 18 -9.86 4.39 9.56
CA ALA A 18 -9.41 5.79 9.55
C ALA A 18 -8.83 6.29 10.89
N GLN A 19 -9.14 5.62 12.00
CA GLN A 19 -8.65 5.96 13.35
C GLN A 19 -7.46 5.11 13.80
N ARG A 20 -7.15 4.01 13.10
CA ARG A 20 -6.10 3.06 13.52
C ARG A 20 -4.70 3.65 13.48
N CYS A 21 -4.42 4.60 12.57
CA CYS A 21 -3.15 5.33 12.57
C CYS A 21 -2.92 6.09 13.87
N ALA A 22 -3.94 6.78 14.38
CA ALA A 22 -3.85 7.52 15.64
C ALA A 22 -3.63 6.57 16.83
N ALA A 23 -4.33 5.42 16.85
CA ALA A 23 -4.14 4.39 17.86
C ALA A 23 -2.72 3.80 17.83
N ALA A 24 -2.15 3.56 16.64
CA ALA A 24 -0.77 3.11 16.48
C ALA A 24 0.24 4.13 17.00
N THR A 25 0.04 5.42 16.72
CA THR A 25 0.89 6.49 17.29
C THR A 25 0.79 6.54 18.81
N ALA A 26 -0.41 6.43 19.38
CA ALA A 26 -0.61 6.41 20.83
C ALA A 26 0.08 5.20 21.51
N ALA A 27 0.15 4.07 20.82
CA ALA A 27 0.90 2.87 21.24
C ALA A 27 2.42 2.96 21.00
N GLY A 28 2.91 4.09 20.46
CA GLY A 28 4.33 4.36 20.27
C GLY A 28 4.92 3.84 18.96
N PHE A 29 4.10 3.44 17.98
CA PHE A 29 4.60 3.10 16.64
C PHE A 29 4.90 4.37 15.84
N SER A 30 6.03 4.37 15.11
CA SER A 30 6.42 5.45 14.21
C SER A 30 6.14 5.15 12.73
N ARG A 31 5.73 3.92 12.41
CA ARG A 31 5.41 3.43 11.07
C ARG A 31 4.18 2.55 11.13
N VAL A 32 3.40 2.54 10.06
CA VAL A 32 2.23 1.66 9.90
C VAL A 32 2.27 1.01 8.52
N GLU A 33 1.66 -0.16 8.42
CA GLU A 33 1.39 -0.84 7.16
C GLU A 33 -0.06 -1.33 7.15
N VAL A 34 -0.67 -1.43 5.97
CA VAL A 34 -2.03 -1.93 5.80
C VAL A 34 -2.07 -2.82 4.56
N GLN A 35 -2.73 -3.96 4.68
CA GLN A 35 -2.88 -4.93 3.60
C GLN A 35 -4.27 -4.77 3.01
N PHE A 36 -4.33 -4.35 1.74
CA PHE A 36 -5.56 -4.37 0.95
C PHE A 36 -5.48 -5.55 -0.01
N PRO A 37 -6.25 -6.63 0.19
CA PRO A 37 -6.31 -7.71 -0.78
C PRO A 37 -7.01 -7.22 -2.05
N ASN A 38 -6.35 -7.38 -3.21
CA ASN A 38 -6.88 -7.02 -4.54
C ASN A 38 -7.34 -5.55 -4.68
N PRO A 39 -6.49 -4.55 -4.37
CA PRO A 39 -6.91 -3.14 -4.35
C PRO A 39 -7.46 -2.68 -5.70
N PHE A 40 -6.89 -3.15 -6.81
CA PHE A 40 -7.34 -2.80 -8.16
C PHE A 40 -8.75 -3.32 -8.47
N LYS A 41 -9.09 -4.55 -8.10
CA LYS A 41 -10.45 -5.08 -8.29
C LYS A 41 -11.50 -4.26 -7.54
N VAL A 42 -11.15 -3.75 -6.36
CA VAL A 42 -12.03 -2.89 -5.56
C VAL A 42 -12.19 -1.53 -6.21
N LEU A 43 -11.10 -0.92 -6.70
CA LEU A 43 -11.15 0.34 -7.47
C LEU A 43 -12.01 0.20 -8.73
N ASP A 44 -11.84 -0.88 -9.49
CA ASP A 44 -12.64 -1.20 -10.69
C ASP A 44 -14.12 -1.34 -10.35
N ALA A 45 -14.45 -2.09 -9.29
CA ALA A 45 -15.83 -2.30 -8.86
C ALA A 45 -16.53 -1.01 -8.41
N MET A 46 -15.76 -0.03 -7.92
CA MET A 46 -16.26 1.31 -7.58
C MET A 46 -16.36 2.24 -8.80
N GLY A 47 -15.92 1.81 -9.98
CA GLY A 47 -15.85 2.65 -11.17
C GLY A 47 -14.84 3.79 -11.04
N TYR A 48 -13.80 3.62 -10.22
CA TYR A 48 -12.77 4.63 -10.03
C TYR A 48 -11.90 4.75 -11.28
N SER A 49 -11.92 5.92 -11.93
CA SER A 49 -11.16 6.20 -13.16
C SER A 49 -10.03 7.22 -12.95
N GLY A 50 -9.62 7.44 -11.70
CA GLY A 50 -8.56 8.39 -11.34
C GLY A 50 -7.17 7.76 -11.30
N VAL A 51 -6.21 8.50 -10.75
CA VAL A 51 -4.81 8.03 -10.59
C VAL A 51 -4.60 7.46 -9.19
N ALA A 52 -4.05 6.24 -9.11
CA ALA A 52 -3.60 5.64 -7.87
C ALA A 52 -2.06 5.72 -7.77
N SER A 53 -1.56 6.40 -6.73
CA SER A 53 -0.14 6.32 -6.38
C SER A 53 0.14 5.02 -5.64
N LEU A 54 1.19 4.31 -6.04
CA LEU A 54 1.63 3.07 -5.42
C LEU A 54 2.91 3.36 -4.63
N GLU A 55 2.76 3.99 -3.46
CA GLU A 55 3.89 4.15 -2.54
C GLU A 55 4.18 2.82 -1.85
N TYR A 56 5.25 2.15 -2.28
CA TYR A 56 5.72 0.89 -1.69
C TYR A 56 7.23 0.95 -1.40
N ILE A 57 7.68 0.05 -0.54
CA ILE A 57 9.11 -0.20 -0.32
C ILE A 57 9.47 -1.45 -1.12
N PRO A 58 10.27 -1.33 -2.19
CA PRO A 58 10.63 -2.47 -3.02
C PRO A 58 11.47 -3.49 -2.23
N GLN A 59 11.21 -4.77 -2.46
CA GLN A 59 11.95 -5.91 -1.91
C GLN A 59 13.15 -6.28 -2.79
N GLN A 60 13.03 -6.24 -4.13
CA GLN A 60 14.09 -6.63 -5.08
C GLN A 60 14.61 -5.45 -5.91
N GLY A 61 14.35 -4.22 -5.47
CA GLY A 61 14.62 -2.99 -6.22
C GLY A 61 13.42 -2.57 -7.09
N THR A 62 13.34 -1.29 -7.45
CA THR A 62 12.14 -0.70 -8.08
C THR A 62 11.69 -1.46 -9.32
N VAL A 63 12.61 -1.72 -10.26
CA VAL A 63 12.27 -2.36 -11.55
C VAL A 63 11.90 -3.84 -11.37
N GLY A 64 12.63 -4.58 -10.53
CA GLY A 64 12.40 -6.01 -10.32
C GLY A 64 11.09 -6.33 -9.60
N ASP A 65 10.52 -5.36 -8.88
CA ASP A 65 9.23 -5.49 -8.20
C ASP A 65 8.03 -5.07 -9.06
N LEU A 66 8.24 -4.71 -10.34
CA LEU A 66 7.18 -4.20 -11.22
C LEU A 66 6.66 -5.20 -12.26
N ASP A 67 7.07 -6.48 -12.21
CA ASP A 67 6.61 -7.49 -13.18
C ASP A 67 5.08 -7.69 -13.18
N TRP A 68 4.43 -7.44 -12.04
CA TRP A 68 2.97 -7.50 -11.91
C TRP A 68 2.22 -6.44 -12.75
N LEU A 69 2.90 -5.39 -13.24
CA LEU A 69 2.28 -4.41 -14.15
C LEU A 69 1.99 -4.99 -15.54
N GLU A 70 2.74 -6.01 -15.95
CA GLU A 70 2.53 -6.69 -17.24
C GLU A 70 1.18 -7.41 -17.26
N ASP A 71 0.78 -8.00 -16.14
CA ASP A 71 -0.54 -8.64 -15.96
C ASP A 71 -1.70 -7.64 -16.05
N LEU A 72 -1.44 -6.34 -15.86
CA LEU A 72 -2.41 -5.27 -16.03
C LEU A 72 -2.42 -4.69 -17.46
N GLY A 73 -1.65 -5.25 -18.39
CA GLY A 73 -1.54 -4.76 -19.76
C GLY A 73 -0.88 -3.38 -19.86
N THR A 74 -0.06 -3.02 -18.87
CA THR A 74 0.64 -1.73 -18.85
C THR A 74 1.95 -1.82 -19.63
N GLU A 75 2.21 -0.90 -20.55
CA GLU A 75 3.52 -0.79 -21.20
C GLU A 75 4.52 -0.06 -20.29
N LYS A 76 5.69 -0.68 -20.06
CA LYS A 76 6.81 -0.03 -19.36
C LYS A 76 7.31 1.13 -20.23
N VAL A 77 7.16 2.36 -19.75
CA VAL A 77 7.71 3.55 -20.42
C VAL A 77 9.11 3.82 -19.88
N GLU A 78 10.13 3.61 -20.70
CA GLU A 78 11.49 4.00 -20.37
C GLU A 78 11.69 5.49 -20.60
N PHE A 79 12.12 6.21 -19.57
CA PHE A 79 12.55 7.60 -19.67
C PHE A 79 14.07 7.62 -19.80
N SER A 80 14.58 8.01 -20.99
CA SER A 80 15.98 8.41 -21.12
C SER A 80 16.13 9.83 -20.58
N LEU A 81 17.06 10.03 -19.65
CA LEU A 81 17.60 11.36 -19.34
C LEU A 81 18.52 11.84 -20.46
#